data_AF-A0A6G9Y8L2-F1
#
_entry.id   AF-A0A6G9Y8L2-F1
#
_cell.length_a   1.000
_cell.length_b   1.000
_cell.length_c   1.000
_cell.angle_alpha   90.00
_cell.angle_beta   90.00
_cell.angle_gamma   90.00
#
_symmetry.space_group_name_H-M   'P 1'
#
loop_
_entity.id
_entity.type
_entity.pdbx_description
1 polymer ?
#
loop_
_entity_poly.entity_id
_entity_poly.type
_entity_poly.pdbx_seq_one_letter_code
_entity_poly.pdbx_strand_id
1 'polypeptide(L)' 'MTVRVLLVDDQQLVRAGLRMLCDTDATLEVVGRPVTETRRSGSPTG' A
#
# COMPACT_ATOMS: atom_id res chain seq x y z
N MET A 1 23.04 1.67 2.89
CA MET A 1 22.00 1.97 3.90
C MET A 1 20.68 1.99 3.14
N THR A 2 19.66 1.29 3.63
CA THR A 2 18.39 1.11 2.88
C THR A 2 17.23 1.58 3.75
N VAL A 3 16.31 2.35 3.17
CA VAL A 3 15.10 2.87 3.80
C VAL A 3 13.93 1.95 3.45
N ARG A 4 13.22 1.48 4.49
CA ARG A 4 12.09 0.56 4.34
C ARG A 4 10.79 1.35 4.23
N VAL A 5 10.06 1.15 3.13
CA VAL A 5 8.86 1.90 2.78
C VAL A 5 7.64 1.00 2.82
N LEU A 6 6.58 1.43 3.50
CA LEU A 6 5.25 0.83 3.43
C LEU A 6 4.32 1.76 2.65
N LEU A 7 3.76 1.29 1.54
CA LEU A 7 2.84 2.06 0.71
C LEU A 7 1.40 1.77 1.15
N VAL A 8 0.73 2.74 1.79
CA VAL A 8 -0.65 2.61 2.31
C VAL A 8 -1.57 3.65 1.68
N ASP A 9 -1.99 3.38 0.44
CA ASP A 9 -2.98 4.20 -0.25
C ASP A 9 -4.13 3.30 -0.74
N ASP A 10 -5.36 3.78 -0.54
CA ASP A 10 -6.61 3.10 -0.91
C ASP A 10 -6.83 3.04 -2.43
N GLN A 11 -6.14 3.90 -3.19
CA GLN A 11 -6.20 3.92 -4.64
C GLN A 11 -5.08 3.08 -5.25
N GLN A 12 -5.45 2.07 -6.04
CA GLN A 12 -4.48 1.15 -6.63
C GLN A 12 -3.47 1.84 -7.56
N LEU A 13 -3.92 2.87 -8.30
CA LEU A 13 -3.08 3.60 -9.24
C LEU A 13 -1.97 4.39 -8.54
N VAL A 14 -2.30 5.05 -7.42
CA VAL A 14 -1.33 5.80 -6.62
C VAL A 14 -0.26 4.86 -6.08
N ARG A 15 -0.67 3.71 -5.52
CA ARG A 15 0.26 2.69 -5.02
C ARG A 15 1.18 2.14 -6.12
N ALA A 16 0.66 1.91 -7.32
CA ALA A 16 1.46 1.44 -8.45
C ALA A 16 2.50 2.48 -8.89
N GLY A 17 2.09 3.76 -9.01
CA GLY A 17 2.99 4.85 -9.36
C GLY A 17 4.09 5.08 -8.31
N LEU A 18 3.71 5.11 -7.03
CA LEU A 18 4.68 5.23 -5.92
C LEU A 18 5.67 4.07 -5.90
N ARG A 19 5.22 2.85 -6.16
CA ARG A 19 6.12 1.70 -6.24
C ARG A 19 7.10 1.82 -7.41
N MET A 20 6.61 2.21 -8.59
CA MET A 20 7.49 2.43 -9.75
C MET A 20 8.58 3.45 -9.45
N LEU A 21 8.25 4.54 -8.73
CA LEU A 21 9.24 5.53 -8.30
C LEU A 21 10.25 4.94 -7.30
N CYS A 22 9.77 4.19 -6.30
CA CYS A 22 10.67 3.52 -5.35
C CYS A 22 11.62 2.54 -6.03
N ASP A 23 11.16 1.81 -7.05
CA ASP A 23 11.98 0.85 -7.77
C ASP A 23 13.10 1.54 -8.61
N THR A 24 13.06 2.87 -8.80
CA THR A 24 14.15 3.63 -9.46
C THR A 24 15.32 3.99 -8.53
N ASP A 25 15.14 3.89 -7.22
CA ASP A 25 16.16 4.25 -6.22
C ASP A 25 16.56 3.01 -5.39
N ALA A 26 17.79 2.54 -5.57
CA ALA A 26 18.31 1.35 -4.90
C ALA A 26 18.43 1.50 -3.36
N THR A 27 18.26 2.71 -2.83
CA THR A 27 18.23 2.94 -1.38
C THR A 27 16.84 2.71 -0.78
N LEU A 28 15.80 2.54 -1.60
CA LEU A 28 14.43 2.34 -1.16
C LEU A 28 14.01 0.88 -1.33
N GLU A 29 13.44 0.30 -0.26
CA GLU A 29 12.90 -1.06 -0.27
C GLU A 29 11.43 -1.02 0.16
N VAL A 30 10.52 -1.40 -0.73
CA VAL A 30 9.08 -1.50 -0.41
C VAL A 30 8.78 -2.85 0.22
N VAL A 31 8.48 -2.85 1.52
CA VAL A 31 8.44 -4.05 2.37
C VAL A 31 7.07 -4.69 2.53
N GLY A 32 6.01 -4.08 2.00
CA GLY A 32 4.66 -4.61 2.16
C GLY A 32 3.62 -3.92 1.28
N ARG A 33 2.50 -4.59 1.12
CA ARG A 33 1.28 -4.04 0.50
C ARG A 33 0.13 -4.12 1.50
N PRO A 34 -0.78 -3.13 1.55
CA PRO A 34 -2.00 -3.24 2.34
C PRO A 34 -2.84 -4.36 1.73
N VAL A 35 -3.46 -5.16 2.59
CA VAL A 35 -4.61 -5.96 2.20
C VAL A 35 -5.83 -5.10 2.44
N THR A 36 -6.58 -4.78 1.39
CA THR A 36 -7.87 -4.10 1.54
C THR A 36 -8.80 -5.01 2.31
N GLU A 37 -9.14 -4.63 3.55
CA GLU A 37 -10.27 -5.23 4.22
C GLU A 37 -11.53 -4.90 3.41
N THR A 38 -12.23 -5.92 2.93
CA THR A 38 -13.61 -5.70 2.50
C THR A 38 -14.40 -5.44 3.77
N ARG A 39 -14.70 -4.17 4.08
CA ARG A 39 -15.66 -3.84 5.13
C ARG A 39 -16.94 -4.61 4.84
N ARG A 40 -17.22 -5.64 5.64
CA ARG A 40 -18.52 -6.31 5.64
C ARG A 40 -19.51 -5.28 6.16
N SER A 41 -20.23 -4.64 5.25
CA SER A 41 -21.43 -3.87 5.58
C SER A 41 -22.49 -4.86 6.06
N GLY A 42 -22.39 -5.26 7.32
CA GLY A 42 -23.47 -5.90 8.05
C GLY A 42 -24.10 -4.84 8.93
N SER A 43 -25.28 -4.36 8.55
CA SER A 43 -26.17 -3.64 9.47
C SER A 43 -26.40 -4.52 10.70
N PRO A 44 -26.11 -4.06 11.93
CA PRO A 44 -26.61 -4.74 13.12
C PRO A 44 -28.11 -4.42 13.18
N THR A 45 -28.92 -5.26 12.55
CA THR A 45 -30.36 -5.23 12.78
C THR A 45 -30.58 -5.89 14.14
N GLY A 46 -30.74 -5.06 15.16
CA GLY A 46 -31.17 -5.41 16.51
C GLY A 46 -32.32 -4.51 16.90
#